data_AF-A0A7J3KSN1-F1
#
_entry.id   AF-A0A7J3KSN1-F1
#
_cell.length_a   1.000
_cell.length_b   1.000
_cell.length_c   1.000
_cell.angle_alpha   90.00
_cell.angle_beta   90.00
_cell.angle_gamma   90.00
#
_symmetry.space_group_name_H-M   'P 1'
#
loop_
_entity.id
_entity.type
_entity.pdbx_description
1 polymer ?
#
loop_
_entity_poly.entity_id
_entity_poly.type
_entity_poly.pdbx_seq_one_letter_code
_entity_poly.pdbx_strand_id
1 'polypeptide(L)' 'MDMVQDMGKPRCAICGRFLHGVDYEADTKSSRRPERPYGGYVCHRCLERGIRDAVRRGV' A
#
# COMPACT_ATOMS: atom_id res chain seq x y z
N MET A 1 -10.78 10.17 18.95
CA MET A 1 -10.12 10.09 17.62
C MET A 1 -8.65 9.92 17.89
N ASP A 2 -8.31 8.70 18.32
CA ASP A 2 -7.06 8.36 18.97
C ASP A 2 -5.86 8.60 18.05
N MET A 3 -5.19 9.74 18.28
CA MET A 3 -3.87 10.09 17.78
C MET A 3 -2.79 9.22 18.47
N VAL A 4 -3.01 7.91 18.56
CA VAL A 4 -2.06 6.97 19.16
C VAL A 4 -1.09 6.52 18.08
N GLN A 5 0.06 7.20 18.05
CA GLN A 5 1.39 6.62 17.87
C GLN A 5 1.48 5.36 16.97
N ASP A 6 1.50 5.58 15.67
CA ASP A 6 1.88 4.57 14.66
C ASP A 6 3.08 5.08 13.85
N MET A 7 4.16 5.45 14.56
CA MET A 7 5.40 5.98 13.98
C MET A 7 6.21 4.95 13.16
N GLY A 8 5.76 3.69 13.09
CA GLY A 8 6.39 2.64 12.28
C GLY A 8 5.49 1.97 11.25
N LYS A 9 4.15 2.22 11.28
CA LYS A 9 3.26 1.50 10.37
C LYS A 9 3.33 2.09 8.96
N PRO A 10 3.51 1.26 7.92
CA PRO A 10 3.56 1.70 6.54
C PRO A 10 2.24 2.35 6.12
N ARG A 11 2.33 3.48 5.41
CA ARG A 11 1.18 4.26 4.94
C ARG A 11 1.13 4.31 3.42
N CYS A 12 -0.07 4.40 2.88
CA CYS A 12 -0.32 4.57 1.45
C CYS A 12 0.11 5.97 1.00
N ALA A 13 0.95 6.03 -0.03
CA ALA A 13 1.46 7.28 -0.58
C ALA A 13 0.36 8.22 -1.15
N ILE A 14 -0.82 7.68 -1.49
CA ILE A 14 -1.91 8.45 -2.11
C ILE A 14 -2.93 8.96 -1.07
N CYS A 15 -3.32 8.10 -0.12
CA CYS A 15 -4.44 8.41 0.79
C CYS A 15 -4.07 8.38 2.28
N GLY A 16 -2.81 8.10 2.64
CA GLY A 16 -2.33 8.10 4.02
C GLY A 16 -2.84 6.96 4.92
N ARG A 17 -3.75 6.11 4.43
CA ARG A 17 -4.23 4.91 5.15
C ARG A 17 -3.11 3.91 5.38
N PHE A 18 -3.20 3.15 6.47
CA PHE A 18 -2.26 2.06 6.75
C PHE A 18 -2.26 0.99 5.64
N LEU A 19 -1.07 0.47 5.35
CA LEU A 19 -0.89 -0.67 4.46
C LEU A 19 -0.93 -1.96 5.28
N HIS A 20 -1.71 -2.93 4.81
CA HIS A 20 -1.78 -4.26 5.39
C HIS A 20 -0.84 -5.21 4.65
N GLY A 21 -0.29 -6.19 5.37
CA GLY A 21 0.64 -7.19 4.82
C GLY A 21 1.99 -6.62 4.41
N VAL A 22 2.38 -5.48 4.99
CA VAL A 22 3.68 -4.85 4.78
C VAL A 22 4.38 -4.83 6.13
N ASP A 23 5.53 -5.49 6.19
CA ASP A 23 6.34 -5.62 7.38
C ASP A 23 7.80 -5.44 6.97
N TYR A 24 8.36 -4.25 7.20
CA TYR A 24 9.74 -3.98 6.77
C TYR A 24 10.79 -4.69 7.65
N GLU A 25 10.38 -5.21 8.80
CA GLU A 25 11.26 -5.93 9.74
C GLU A 25 11.37 -7.42 9.37
N ALA A 26 10.51 -7.92 8.47
CA ALA A 26 10.56 -9.30 8.02
C ALA A 26 11.88 -9.67 7.34
N ASP A 27 12.31 -10.92 7.50
CA ASP A 27 13.62 -11.41 7.06
C ASP A 27 13.74 -11.51 5.53
N THR A 28 12.70 -12.03 4.88
CA THR A 28 12.71 -12.26 3.42
C THR A 28 12.05 -11.12 2.64
N LYS A 29 12.54 -10.86 1.43
CA LYS A 29 11.97 -9.84 0.52
C LYS A 29 10.50 -10.08 0.22
N SER A 30 10.09 -11.35 0.09
CA SER A 30 8.70 -11.75 -0.15
C SER A 30 7.81 -11.47 1.05
N SER A 31 8.29 -11.78 2.26
CA SER A 31 7.55 -11.51 3.50
C SER A 31 7.39 -10.01 3.80
N ARG A 32 8.28 -9.15 3.27
CA ARG A 32 8.21 -7.70 3.52
C ARG A 32 7.06 -6.99 2.83
N ARG A 33 6.64 -7.47 1.66
CA ARG A 33 5.70 -6.77 0.78
C ARG A 33 4.86 -7.76 -0.01
N PRO A 34 3.56 -7.49 -0.22
CA PRO A 34 2.75 -8.39 -1.04
C PRO A 34 3.17 -8.32 -2.51
N GLU A 35 3.00 -9.41 -3.23
CA GLU A 35 3.49 -9.60 -4.61
C GLU A 35 2.75 -8.77 -5.68
N ARG A 36 1.63 -8.13 -5.32
CA ARG A 36 0.88 -7.27 -6.25
C ARG A 36 1.70 -6.05 -6.70
N PRO A 37 1.41 -5.46 -7.87
CA PRO A 37 2.02 -4.20 -8.30
C PRO A 37 1.88 -3.11 -7.24
N TYR A 38 2.96 -2.36 -7.01
CA TYR A 38 3.01 -1.29 -6.00
C TYR A 38 2.71 -1.75 -4.55
N GLY A 39 2.90 -3.04 -4.26
CA GLY A 39 2.86 -3.60 -2.91
C GLY A 39 3.88 -2.93 -1.98
N GLY A 40 3.45 -2.49 -0.80
CA GLY A 40 4.31 -1.74 0.13
C GLY A 40 4.40 -0.24 -0.13
N TYR A 41 3.68 0.29 -1.14
CA TYR A 41 3.67 1.72 -1.43
C TYR A 41 2.24 2.28 -1.54
N VAL A 42 1.34 1.52 -2.17
CA VAL A 42 -0.05 1.96 -2.41
C VAL A 42 -1.03 0.91 -1.86
N CYS A 43 -2.13 1.36 -1.25
CA CYS A 43 -3.17 0.46 -0.76
C CYS A 43 -3.99 -0.13 -1.91
N HIS A 44 -4.61 -1.29 -1.68
CA HIS A 44 -5.40 -2.00 -2.70
C HIS A 44 -6.48 -1.13 -3.35
N ARG A 45 -7.17 -0.28 -2.58
CA ARG A 45 -8.24 0.59 -3.10
C ARG A 45 -7.74 1.66 -4.06
N CYS A 46 -6.61 2.27 -3.74
CA CYS A 46 -5.99 3.28 -4.60
C CYS A 46 -5.43 2.65 -5.87
N LEU A 47 -4.80 1.48 -5.76
CA LEU A 47 -4.32 0.72 -6.90
C LEU A 47 -5.47 0.31 -7.82
N GLU A 48 -6.54 -0.27 -7.27
CA GLU A 48 -7.74 -0.66 -8.01
C GLU A 48 -8.35 0.51 -8.78
N ARG A 49 -8.49 1.67 -8.14
CA ARG A 49 -8.98 2.88 -8.81
C ARG A 49 -8.06 3.32 -9.94
N GLY A 50 -6.74 3.30 -9.71
CA GLY A 50 -5.73 3.66 -10.72
C GLY A 50 -5.75 2.73 -11.92
N ILE A 51 -5.84 1.42 -11.71
CA ILE A 51 -5.94 0.42 -12.79
C ILE A 51 -7.21 0.66 -13.60
N ARG A 52 -8.38 0.82 -12.95
CA ARG A 52 -9.63 1.11 -13.66
C ARG A 52 -9.57 2.41 -14.45
N ASP A 53 -8.96 3.45 -13.91
CA ASP A 53 -8.83 4.74 -14.57
C ASP A 53 -7.89 4.65 -15.78
N ALA A 54 -6.74 3.98 -15.64
CA ALA A 54 -5.80 3.73 -16.74
C ALA A 54 -6.47 2.96 -17.89
N VAL A 55 -7.18 1.87 -17.59
CA VAL A 55 -7.92 1.09 -18.59
C VAL A 55 -8.99 1.92 -19.30
N ARG A 56 -9.74 2.76 -18.56
CA ARG A 56 -10.77 3.61 -19.15
C ARG A 56 -10.22 4.74 -20.01
N ARG A 57 -9.05 5.29 -19.64
CA ARG A 57 -8.38 6.36 -20.40
C ARG A 57 -7.67 5.84 -21.64
N GLY A 58 -7.40 4.52 -21.71
CA GLY A 58 -6.82 3.89 -22.91
C GLY A 58 -5.45 4.46 -23.27
N VAL A 59 -4.64 4.78 -22.26
CA VAL A 59 -3.19 5.03 -22.44
C VAL A 59 -2.45 3.72 -22.67
#